data_AF-A0A1V9YBR5-F1
#
_entry.id   AF-A0A1V9YBR5-F1
#
_cell.length_a   1.000
_cell.length_b   1.000
_cell.length_c   1.000
_cell.angle_alpha   90.00
_cell.angle_beta   90.00
_cell.angle_gamma   90.00
#
_symmetry.space_group_name_H-M   'P 1'
#
loop_
_entity.id
_entity.type
_entity.pdbx_description
1 polymer ?
#
loop_
_entity_poly.entity_id
_entity_poly.type
_entity_poly.pdbx_seq_one_letter_code
_entity_poly.pdbx_strand_id
1 'polypeptide(L)'
;MQLTLAVNGLTFTVACGEGHQCIKWLGLVAAQRYSLMLPHGRCRTREDAHARQGFYLPSEVRNSDGLLLGPWSRISDCCRENETISVHLQHEVPVDEIGVPVMTEWAISAFSNASNQQTDLEPDDHVDNGMAASKDLEPLDAQSEINGYAKAHQSTHVRSGQFISQEEIEAAFYHDLPYLKLDEFVKDTKDREDAEETLLKYYDCVNTIYKHYSIGFGDDMYSMTFLEFVHFAHESSMLHFQKDINILDKIFHTVVGILDTDGTLPRVGFIQAVLRVIMTYNKMYGDDIPLLAALEKGLHDAVKPAVLRITTGPFRDTVHSDSILALFQDAKPKLTKVYEKYATATSDKIPGTFLNASGLRSLIQDSGIFCTGDSDEHESLFAQAIAQSFSGIKECNNAESQWFVFVEFLEIVSRLSLGIWQDKDVSAKETIRIGLDAVRALAKSK
;
A
#
# COMPACT_ATOMS: atom_id res chain seq x y z
N MET A 1 -19.71 -27.87 9.89
CA MET A 1 -19.94 -26.83 10.90
C MET A 1 -20.83 -25.72 10.41
N GLN A 2 -21.99 -25.62 11.06
CA GLN A 2 -22.98 -24.57 10.94
C GLN A 2 -23.26 -24.02 12.35
N LEU A 3 -23.35 -22.70 12.47
CA LEU A 3 -23.64 -21.99 13.70
C LEU A 3 -24.88 -21.11 13.55
N THR A 4 -25.59 -20.87 14.65
CA THR A 4 -26.66 -19.87 14.71
C THR A 4 -26.13 -18.63 15.39
N LEU A 5 -26.17 -17.47 14.72
CA LEU A 5 -25.75 -16.21 15.32
C LEU A 5 -26.98 -15.46 15.83
N ALA A 6 -26.94 -15.05 17.09
CA ALA A 6 -27.94 -14.19 17.72
C ALA A 6 -27.36 -12.77 17.87
N VAL A 7 -27.98 -11.80 17.20
CA VAL A 7 -27.48 -10.42 17.09
C VAL A 7 -28.64 -9.46 17.29
N ASN A 8 -28.64 -8.73 18.41
CA ASN A 8 -29.63 -7.69 18.74
C ASN A 8 -31.10 -8.10 18.46
N GLY A 9 -31.47 -9.32 18.88
CA GLY A 9 -32.83 -9.86 18.73
C GLY A 9 -33.12 -10.54 17.38
N LEU A 10 -32.20 -10.49 16.41
CA LEU A 10 -32.26 -11.27 15.18
C LEU A 10 -31.41 -12.53 15.30
N THR A 11 -31.83 -13.59 14.60
CA THR A 11 -31.06 -14.83 14.50
C THR A 11 -30.90 -15.26 13.04
N PHE A 12 -29.70 -15.73 12.69
CA PHE A 12 -29.45 -16.28 11.36
C PHE A 12 -28.35 -17.34 11.39
N THR A 13 -28.45 -18.32 10.49
CA THR A 13 -27.52 -19.44 10.40
C THR A 13 -26.34 -19.13 9.47
N VAL A 14 -25.12 -19.41 9.93
CA VAL A 14 -23.87 -19.24 9.17
C VAL A 14 -23.22 -20.60 8.97
N ALA A 15 -22.90 -20.94 7.73
CA ALA A 15 -22.09 -22.11 7.42
C ALA A 15 -20.61 -21.76 7.61
N CYS A 16 -19.93 -22.48 8.50
CA CYS A 16 -18.53 -22.30 8.87
C CYS A 16 -17.62 -23.40 8.27
N GLY A 17 -18.16 -24.31 7.44
CA GLY A 17 -17.38 -25.38 6.83
C GLY A 17 -16.71 -26.28 7.88
N GLU A 18 -15.39 -26.39 7.84
CA GLU A 18 -14.57 -27.14 8.82
C GLU A 18 -14.27 -26.35 10.12
N GLY A 19 -14.67 -25.07 10.22
CA GLY A 19 -14.47 -24.26 11.43
C GLY A 19 -13.06 -23.66 11.58
N HIS A 20 -12.24 -23.66 10.52
CA HIS A 20 -10.87 -23.09 10.54
C HIS A 20 -10.82 -21.57 10.65
N GLN A 21 -11.95 -20.87 10.47
CA GLN A 21 -12.00 -19.42 10.61
C GLN A 21 -11.95 -19.01 12.09
N CYS A 22 -11.51 -17.79 12.35
CA CYS A 22 -11.46 -17.25 13.71
C CYS A 22 -12.78 -16.60 14.14
N ILE A 23 -12.94 -16.40 15.45
CA ILE A 23 -14.11 -15.71 16.03
C ILE A 23 -14.21 -14.25 15.55
N LYS A 24 -13.09 -13.58 15.24
CA LYS A 24 -13.08 -12.26 14.58
C LYS A 24 -13.84 -12.30 13.25
N TRP A 25 -13.56 -13.29 12.41
CA TRP A 25 -14.28 -13.47 11.16
C TRP A 25 -15.78 -13.69 11.40
N LEU A 26 -16.12 -14.52 12.40
CA LEU A 26 -17.51 -14.79 12.76
C LEU A 26 -18.26 -13.51 13.19
N GLY A 27 -17.62 -12.66 14.01
CA GLY A 27 -18.16 -11.37 14.43
C GLY A 27 -18.41 -10.42 13.24
N LEU A 28 -17.47 -10.34 12.29
CA LEU A 28 -17.63 -9.51 11.09
C LEU A 28 -18.76 -10.01 10.17
N VAL A 29 -18.89 -11.33 10.00
CA VAL A 29 -20.02 -11.93 9.26
C VAL A 29 -21.34 -11.58 9.94
N ALA A 30 -21.38 -11.61 11.27
CA ALA A 30 -22.56 -11.23 12.04
C ALA A 30 -22.96 -9.77 11.79
N ALA A 31 -21.98 -8.85 11.86
CA ALA A 31 -22.17 -7.43 11.61
C ALA A 31 -22.71 -7.16 10.19
N GLN A 32 -22.11 -7.79 9.17
CA GLN A 32 -22.53 -7.63 7.78
C GLN A 32 -23.96 -8.14 7.56
N ARG A 33 -24.28 -9.34 8.07
CA ARG A 33 -25.62 -9.92 7.90
C ARG A 33 -26.69 -9.14 8.66
N TYR A 34 -26.38 -8.67 9.86
CA TYR A 34 -27.26 -7.79 10.62
C TYR A 34 -27.58 -6.51 9.83
N SER A 35 -26.56 -5.87 9.24
CA SER A 35 -26.74 -4.67 8.39
C SER A 35 -27.65 -4.92 7.19
N LEU A 36 -27.46 -6.05 6.49
CA LEU A 36 -28.27 -6.42 5.33
C LEU A 36 -29.73 -6.76 5.69
N MET A 37 -29.99 -7.19 6.93
CA MET A 37 -31.34 -7.52 7.41
C MET A 37 -32.13 -6.30 7.88
N LEU A 38 -31.49 -5.14 8.05
CA LEU A 38 -32.19 -3.90 8.37
C LEU A 38 -32.93 -3.36 7.14
N PRO A 39 -34.14 -2.81 7.31
CA PRO A 39 -34.93 -2.27 6.20
C PRO A 39 -34.18 -1.13 5.50
N HIS A 40 -33.99 -1.25 4.18
CA HIS A 40 -33.36 -0.23 3.37
C HIS A 40 -34.41 0.79 2.90
N GLY A 41 -34.39 2.00 3.45
CA GLY A 41 -35.31 3.07 3.05
C GLY A 41 -35.29 4.30 3.96
N ARG A 42 -36.02 5.35 3.57
CA ARG A 42 -36.25 6.53 4.42
C ARG A 42 -37.10 6.09 5.62
N CYS A 43 -36.47 5.91 6.77
CA CYS A 43 -37.12 5.53 8.02
C CYS A 43 -38.30 6.48 8.27
N ARG A 44 -39.52 5.94 8.35
CA ARG A 44 -40.70 6.76 8.64
C ARG A 44 -40.62 7.19 10.11
N THR A 45 -41.04 8.40 10.40
CA THR A 45 -40.98 9.09 11.72
C THR A 45 -41.67 8.36 12.89
N ARG A 46 -42.16 7.13 12.69
CA ARG A 46 -42.85 6.27 13.65
C ARG A 46 -42.15 4.91 13.87
N GLU A 47 -41.06 4.63 13.19
CA GLU A 47 -40.26 3.42 13.42
C GLU A 47 -39.20 3.73 14.49
N ASP A 48 -39.10 2.88 15.51
CA ASP A 48 -38.24 3.08 16.68
C ASP A 48 -36.79 3.40 16.28
N ALA A 49 -36.17 4.30 17.05
CA ALA A 49 -34.85 4.89 16.86
C ALA A 49 -33.65 3.90 16.86
N HIS A 50 -33.92 2.59 16.81
CA HIS A 50 -32.92 1.52 16.83
C HIS A 50 -32.37 1.15 15.44
N ALA A 51 -32.96 1.65 14.36
CA ALA A 51 -32.47 1.46 12.99
C ALA A 51 -31.61 2.64 12.52
N ARG A 52 -30.52 2.94 13.24
CA ARG A 52 -29.49 3.86 12.71
C ARG A 52 -28.66 3.10 11.67
N GLN A 53 -28.74 3.50 10.40
CA GLN A 53 -27.82 3.04 9.36
C GLN A 53 -26.39 3.45 9.76
N GLY A 54 -25.50 2.48 9.92
CA GLY A 54 -24.14 2.74 10.38
C GLY A 54 -23.24 1.52 10.21
N PHE A 55 -21.94 1.73 10.43
CA PHE A 55 -20.93 0.69 10.42
C PHE A 55 -20.99 -0.06 11.77
N TYR A 56 -21.47 -1.31 11.77
CA TYR A 56 -21.54 -2.11 12.99
C TYR A 56 -20.20 -2.79 13.29
N LEU A 57 -19.64 -2.53 14.46
CA LEU A 57 -18.44 -3.20 14.95
C LEU A 57 -18.81 -4.22 16.03
N PRO A 58 -18.29 -5.47 15.98
CA PRO A 58 -18.51 -6.41 17.07
C PRO A 58 -17.80 -5.94 18.35
N SER A 59 -18.55 -5.80 19.43
CA SER A 59 -18.02 -5.47 20.75
C SER A 59 -17.72 -6.70 21.59
N GLU A 60 -18.47 -7.78 21.42
CA GLU A 60 -18.33 -9.03 22.16
C GLU A 60 -18.89 -10.19 21.33
N VAL A 61 -18.25 -11.36 21.44
CA VAL A 61 -18.76 -12.62 20.89
C VAL A 61 -18.78 -13.65 22.01
N ARG A 62 -19.94 -14.24 22.29
CA ARG A 62 -20.14 -15.18 23.39
C ARG A 62 -20.74 -16.50 22.90
N ASN A 63 -20.28 -17.60 23.47
CA ASN A 63 -20.83 -18.92 23.19
C ASN A 63 -22.17 -19.16 23.92
N SER A 64 -22.75 -20.36 23.80
CA SER A 64 -24.04 -20.65 24.46
C SER A 64 -23.96 -20.67 25.98
N ASP A 65 -22.78 -20.86 26.54
CA ASP A 65 -22.52 -20.84 27.99
C ASP A 65 -22.27 -19.40 28.51
N GLY A 66 -22.29 -18.40 27.64
CA GLY A 66 -22.03 -17.00 27.97
C GLY A 66 -20.53 -16.64 28.08
N LEU A 67 -19.63 -17.58 27.78
CA LEU A 67 -18.19 -17.35 27.78
C LEU A 67 -17.80 -16.40 26.64
N LEU A 68 -17.02 -15.37 26.98
CA LEU A 68 -16.47 -14.45 25.99
C LEU A 68 -15.39 -15.17 25.17
N LEU A 69 -15.58 -15.20 23.86
CA LEU A 69 -14.68 -15.86 22.92
C LEU A 69 -13.63 -14.88 22.42
N GLY A 70 -12.36 -15.29 22.47
CA GLY A 70 -11.23 -14.49 21.99
C GLY A 70 -11.29 -14.31 20.45
N PRO A 71 -11.00 -13.11 19.91
CA PRO A 71 -11.10 -12.86 18.46
C PRO A 71 -10.27 -13.81 17.58
N TRP A 72 -9.15 -14.31 18.10
CA TRP A 72 -8.20 -15.15 17.36
C TRP A 72 -8.43 -16.65 17.57
N SER A 73 -9.31 -17.04 18.49
CA SER A 73 -9.69 -18.44 18.68
C SER A 73 -10.34 -18.99 17.41
N ARG A 74 -10.04 -20.24 17.05
CA ARG A 74 -10.71 -20.90 15.92
C ARG A 74 -12.10 -21.34 16.33
N ILE A 75 -13.04 -21.27 15.40
CA ILE A 75 -14.42 -21.68 15.63
C ILE A 75 -14.49 -23.16 16.04
N SER A 76 -13.70 -24.03 15.40
CA SER A 76 -13.62 -25.45 15.71
C SER A 76 -13.22 -25.75 17.17
N ASP A 77 -12.47 -24.85 17.80
CA ASP A 77 -11.85 -25.10 19.09
C ASP A 77 -12.74 -24.64 20.25
N CYS A 78 -13.68 -23.72 19.97
CA CYS A 78 -14.48 -23.07 21.00
C CYS A 78 -16.00 -23.11 20.77
N CYS A 79 -16.46 -23.62 19.62
CA CYS A 79 -17.87 -23.74 19.29
C CYS A 79 -18.23 -25.17 18.85
N ARG A 80 -19.49 -25.56 18.99
CA ARG A 80 -20.05 -26.85 18.56
C ARG A 80 -20.99 -26.69 17.36
N GLU A 81 -21.17 -27.76 16.60
CA GLU A 81 -22.15 -27.79 15.50
C GLU A 81 -23.55 -27.41 16.01
N ASN A 82 -24.22 -26.50 15.29
CA ASN A 82 -25.52 -25.91 15.60
C ASN A 82 -25.60 -25.12 16.91
N GLU A 83 -24.46 -24.74 17.51
CA GLU A 83 -24.45 -23.88 18.68
C GLU A 83 -24.96 -22.46 18.35
N THR A 84 -25.61 -21.83 19.33
CA THR A 84 -26.03 -20.43 19.23
C THR A 84 -24.98 -19.53 19.84
N ILE A 85 -24.38 -18.68 19.00
CA ILE A 85 -23.36 -17.71 19.39
C ILE A 85 -24.00 -16.33 19.44
N SER A 86 -23.85 -15.65 20.58
CA SER A 86 -24.35 -14.29 20.76
C SER A 86 -23.28 -13.30 20.32
N VAL A 87 -23.62 -12.39 19.40
CA VAL A 87 -22.72 -11.31 18.96
C VAL A 87 -23.34 -9.98 19.33
N HIS A 88 -22.62 -9.21 20.12
CA HIS A 88 -22.99 -7.84 20.45
C HIS A 88 -22.30 -6.89 19.46
N LEU A 89 -23.08 -5.99 18.87
CA LEU A 89 -22.61 -4.99 17.93
C LEU A 89 -22.71 -3.60 18.57
N GLN A 90 -21.68 -2.80 18.37
CA GLN A 90 -21.71 -1.37 18.65
C GLN A 90 -22.53 -0.68 17.56
N HIS A 91 -23.57 0.06 17.99
CA HIS A 91 -24.38 0.89 17.11
C HIS A 91 -23.80 2.29 16.94
N GLU A 92 -23.02 2.72 17.92
CA GLU A 92 -22.35 4.00 17.98
C GLU A 92 -20.96 3.75 18.54
N VAL A 93 -19.98 4.47 18.01
CA VAL A 93 -18.63 4.48 18.56
C VAL A 93 -18.66 5.51 19.70
N PRO A 94 -18.67 5.09 20.97
CA PRO A 94 -18.62 6.04 22.07
C PRO A 94 -17.34 6.86 21.93
N VAL A 95 -17.44 8.16 22.13
CA VAL A 95 -16.28 9.05 22.13
C VAL A 95 -16.05 9.57 23.54
N ASP A 96 -14.78 9.74 23.92
CA ASP A 96 -14.42 10.35 25.19
C ASP A 96 -14.60 11.88 25.18
N GLU A 97 -14.22 12.55 26.26
CA GLU A 97 -14.36 14.00 26.45
C GLU A 97 -13.59 14.84 25.41
N ILE A 98 -12.61 14.26 24.71
CA ILE A 98 -11.82 14.90 23.66
C ILE A 98 -12.24 14.46 22.25
N GLY A 99 -13.31 13.65 22.13
CA GLY A 99 -13.87 13.22 20.86
C GLY A 99 -13.20 11.98 20.26
N VAL A 100 -12.38 11.24 21.02
CA VAL A 100 -11.69 10.04 20.56
C VAL A 100 -12.56 8.79 20.73
N PRO A 101 -12.68 7.94 19.70
CA PRO A 101 -13.32 6.62 19.78
C PRO A 101 -12.84 5.73 20.93
N VAL A 102 -13.75 5.35 21.82
CA VAL A 102 -13.54 4.35 22.86
C VAL A 102 -13.94 2.97 22.32
N MET A 103 -12.94 2.13 22.04
CA MET A 103 -13.13 0.77 21.57
C MET A 103 -13.26 -0.21 22.76
N THR A 104 -14.01 -1.31 22.59
CA THR A 104 -14.05 -2.37 23.62
C THR A 104 -12.77 -3.18 23.62
N GLU A 105 -12.44 -3.83 24.74
CA GLU A 105 -11.27 -4.73 24.85
C GLU A 105 -11.27 -5.81 23.75
N TRP A 106 -12.43 -6.36 23.42
CA TRP A 106 -12.57 -7.33 22.33
C TRP A 106 -12.23 -6.70 20.97
N ALA A 107 -12.72 -5.48 20.69
CA ALA A 107 -12.43 -4.76 19.46
C ALA A 107 -10.94 -4.38 19.37
N ILE A 108 -10.34 -3.95 20.48
CA ILE A 108 -8.90 -3.68 20.58
C ILE A 108 -8.13 -4.97 20.26
N SER A 109 -8.46 -6.10 20.91
CA SER A 109 -7.81 -7.38 20.63
C SER A 109 -8.01 -7.85 19.19
N ALA A 110 -9.18 -7.61 18.60
CA ALA A 110 -9.50 -8.02 17.24
C ALA A 110 -8.83 -7.14 16.17
N PHE A 111 -8.64 -5.85 16.41
CA PHE A 111 -8.30 -4.86 15.38
C PHE A 111 -7.03 -4.04 15.66
N SER A 112 -6.37 -4.21 16.81
CA SER A 112 -5.06 -3.57 17.07
C SER A 112 -3.91 -4.34 16.42
N ASN A 113 -2.93 -3.59 15.89
CA ASN A 113 -1.75 -4.13 15.18
C ASN A 113 -0.61 -4.53 16.13
N ALA A 114 -0.91 -4.98 17.35
CA ALA A 114 0.10 -5.63 18.19
C ALA A 114 0.40 -7.02 17.61
N SER A 115 1.34 -7.05 16.64
CA SER A 115 2.18 -8.20 16.24
C SER A 115 1.61 -9.60 16.52
N ASN A 116 1.18 -10.29 15.46
CA ASN A 116 0.99 -11.74 15.40
C ASN A 116 2.06 -12.49 16.21
N GLN A 117 1.73 -13.01 17.40
CA GLN A 117 2.39 -14.15 18.07
C GLN A 117 1.66 -14.47 19.39
N GLN A 118 0.72 -15.41 19.33
CA GLN A 118 0.56 -16.37 20.43
C GLN A 118 0.90 -17.74 19.82
N THR A 119 2.21 -18.02 19.79
CA THR A 119 2.74 -19.37 19.77
C THR A 119 2.24 -20.11 21.00
N ASP A 120 1.76 -21.33 20.80
CA ASP A 120 1.45 -22.30 21.83
C ASP A 120 2.58 -22.34 22.88
N LEU A 121 2.29 -21.92 24.11
CA LEU A 121 3.15 -22.17 25.26
C LEU A 121 2.73 -23.51 25.85
N GLU A 122 3.52 -24.55 25.57
CA GLU A 122 3.51 -25.77 26.38
C GLU A 122 3.88 -25.41 27.84
N PRO A 123 3.27 -26.06 28.85
CA PRO A 123 3.61 -25.83 30.25
C PRO A 123 4.86 -26.64 30.61
N ASP A 124 5.98 -25.94 30.82
CA ASP A 124 7.19 -26.56 31.37
C ASP A 124 7.11 -26.52 32.91
N ASP A 125 6.97 -27.71 33.49
CA ASP A 125 7.05 -27.98 34.92
C ASP A 125 8.47 -27.68 35.42
N HIS A 126 8.65 -26.65 36.26
CA HIS A 126 9.65 -26.72 37.34
C HIS A 126 9.32 -25.77 38.51
N VAL A 127 8.92 -26.41 39.61
CA VAL A 127 8.81 -25.89 40.97
C VAL A 127 10.23 -25.74 41.57
N ASP A 128 10.64 -24.57 42.08
CA ASP A 128 10.56 -24.25 43.52
C ASP A 128 11.38 -23.00 43.96
N ASN A 129 10.74 -22.23 44.85
CA ASN A 129 11.22 -21.45 46.00
C ASN A 129 12.23 -20.28 45.91
N GLY A 130 11.79 -19.10 46.42
CA GLY A 130 12.71 -18.11 47.01
C GLY A 130 12.20 -16.67 47.22
N MET A 131 11.29 -16.45 48.18
CA MET A 131 11.11 -15.26 49.04
C MET A 131 11.12 -13.80 48.49
N ALA A 132 9.95 -13.16 48.68
CA ALA A 132 9.72 -11.86 49.34
C ALA A 132 10.14 -10.51 48.68
N ALA A 133 9.10 -9.90 48.08
CA ALA A 133 8.54 -8.57 48.40
C ALA A 133 9.29 -7.26 48.04
N SER A 134 8.60 -6.53 47.15
CA SER A 134 8.40 -5.08 47.09
C SER A 134 9.51 -4.19 46.54
N LYS A 135 9.25 -3.66 45.32
CA LYS A 135 9.20 -2.22 45.06
C LYS A 135 8.56 -1.92 43.69
N ASP A 136 7.51 -1.10 43.76
CA ASP A 136 7.09 -0.10 42.77
C ASP A 136 6.67 -0.60 41.37
N LEU A 137 5.42 -1.05 41.28
CA LEU A 137 4.64 -0.97 40.04
C LEU A 137 4.32 0.51 39.80
N GLU A 138 5.04 1.15 38.88
CA GLU A 138 4.56 2.42 38.32
C GLU A 138 3.24 2.18 37.58
N PRO A 139 2.28 3.13 37.62
CA PRO A 139 1.06 3.01 36.84
C PRO A 139 1.45 3.04 35.36
N LEU A 140 1.11 1.97 34.64
CA LEU A 140 1.11 1.97 33.17
C LEU A 140 0.21 3.11 32.71
N ASP A 141 0.84 4.17 32.23
CA ASP A 141 0.18 5.36 31.75
C ASP A 141 -0.61 5.00 30.49
N ALA A 142 -1.93 4.92 30.59
CA ALA A 142 -2.82 4.69 29.45
C ALA A 142 -2.60 5.74 28.34
N GLN A 143 -2.10 6.93 28.69
CA GLN A 143 -1.71 7.97 27.74
C GLN A 143 -0.49 7.59 26.88
N SER A 144 0.42 6.76 27.39
CA SER A 144 1.59 6.23 26.67
C SER A 144 1.19 5.21 25.59
N GLU A 145 0.25 4.32 25.91
CA GLU A 145 -0.29 3.34 24.97
C GLU A 145 -1.19 4.00 23.90
N ILE A 146 -1.98 5.02 24.28
CA ILE A 146 -2.81 5.83 23.37
C ILE A 146 -1.94 6.69 22.43
N ASN A 147 -0.86 7.30 22.94
CA ASN A 147 0.13 7.98 22.08
C ASN A 147 0.83 7.00 21.14
N GLY A 148 1.03 5.74 21.57
CA GLY A 148 1.52 4.65 20.73
C GLY A 148 0.55 4.29 19.60
N TYR A 149 -0.76 4.21 19.87
CA TYR A 149 -1.80 3.90 18.88
C TYR A 149 -2.00 5.03 17.87
N ALA A 150 -2.05 6.29 18.32
CA ALA A 150 -2.09 7.45 17.45
C ALA A 150 -0.83 7.53 16.57
N LYS A 151 0.37 7.29 17.13
CA LYS A 151 1.62 7.13 16.36
C LYS A 151 1.61 5.93 15.43
N ALA A 152 0.97 4.81 15.78
CA ALA A 152 0.96 3.58 14.99
C ALA A 152 -0.01 3.68 13.80
N HIS A 153 -1.21 4.23 14.01
CA HIS A 153 -2.17 4.50 12.93
C HIS A 153 -1.67 5.62 12.03
N GLN A 154 -1.16 6.72 12.60
CA GLN A 154 -0.48 7.75 11.82
C GLN A 154 0.73 7.14 11.10
N SER A 155 1.60 6.36 11.74
CA SER A 155 2.75 5.78 11.05
C SER A 155 2.38 4.78 9.95
N THR A 156 1.26 4.05 10.05
CA THR A 156 0.82 3.14 8.97
C THR A 156 0.24 3.91 7.78
N HIS A 157 -0.57 4.94 8.01
CA HIS A 157 -1.09 5.81 6.95
C HIS A 157 0.01 6.70 6.34
N VAL A 158 0.85 7.29 7.19
CA VAL A 158 2.06 8.03 6.81
C VAL A 158 3.02 7.11 6.06
N ARG A 159 3.21 5.84 6.41
CA ARG A 159 4.05 4.91 5.63
C ARG A 159 3.41 4.47 4.31
N SER A 160 2.09 4.27 4.28
CA SER A 160 1.36 3.94 3.04
C SER A 160 1.26 5.12 2.07
N GLY A 161 1.44 6.34 2.59
CA GLY A 161 1.22 7.60 1.91
C GLY A 161 -0.24 7.88 1.53
N GLN A 162 -1.20 6.97 1.72
CA GLN A 162 -2.59 7.16 1.33
C GLN A 162 -3.25 8.21 2.24
N PHE A 163 -3.43 9.42 1.70
CA PHE A 163 -4.01 10.55 2.41
C PHE A 163 -5.43 10.78 1.90
N ILE A 164 -6.36 10.91 2.82
CA ILE A 164 -7.81 11.08 2.58
C ILE A 164 -8.22 12.52 2.89
N SER A 165 -7.42 13.27 3.68
CA SER A 165 -7.65 14.67 4.00
C SER A 165 -6.40 15.54 3.90
N GLN A 166 -6.62 16.86 3.83
CA GLN A 166 -5.54 17.85 3.83
C GLN A 166 -4.74 17.84 5.14
N GLU A 167 -5.41 17.58 6.27
CA GLU A 167 -4.75 17.46 7.58
C GLU A 167 -3.79 16.26 7.63
N GLU A 168 -4.12 15.16 6.97
CA GLU A 168 -3.22 13.98 6.89
C GLU A 168 -1.98 14.26 6.03
N ILE A 169 -2.14 15.02 4.94
CA ILE A 169 -1.03 15.48 4.08
C ILE A 169 -0.08 16.35 4.91
N GLU A 170 -0.61 17.34 5.63
CA GLU A 170 0.17 18.23 6.48
C GLU A 170 0.88 17.46 7.60
N ALA A 171 0.17 16.58 8.31
CA ALA A 171 0.75 15.76 9.37
C ALA A 171 1.90 14.87 8.83
N ALA A 172 1.73 14.26 7.66
CA ALA A 172 2.77 13.45 7.03
C ALA A 172 3.97 14.30 6.59
N PHE A 173 3.73 15.49 6.02
CA PHE A 173 4.79 16.42 5.66
C PHE A 173 5.61 16.84 6.88
N TYR A 174 4.96 17.27 7.97
CA TYR A 174 5.66 17.69 9.18
C TYR A 174 6.32 16.53 9.93
N HIS A 175 5.86 15.29 9.73
CA HIS A 175 6.56 14.10 10.19
C HIS A 175 7.87 13.88 9.40
N ASP A 176 7.86 14.09 8.09
CA ASP A 176 9.01 13.87 7.21
C ASP A 176 10.04 15.01 7.25
N LEU A 177 9.58 16.24 7.46
CA LEU A 177 10.37 17.46 7.36
C LEU A 177 11.65 17.47 8.22
N PRO A 178 11.67 17.01 9.49
CA PRO A 178 12.90 16.98 10.31
C PRO A 178 14.00 16.08 9.74
N TYR A 179 13.63 15.13 8.88
CA TYR A 179 14.57 14.20 8.25
C TYR A 179 15.09 14.73 6.90
N LEU A 180 14.45 15.75 6.32
CA LEU A 180 14.95 16.43 5.13
C LEU A 180 16.14 17.31 5.49
N LYS A 181 17.22 17.20 4.72
CA LYS A 181 18.43 18.00 4.91
C LYS A 181 18.33 19.31 4.12
N LEU A 182 17.32 20.13 4.44
CA LEU A 182 17.09 21.41 3.75
C LEU A 182 18.25 22.40 3.95
N ASP A 183 18.98 22.29 5.05
CA ASP A 183 20.16 23.12 5.35
C ASP A 183 21.30 22.94 4.33
N GLU A 184 21.26 21.87 3.52
CA GLU A 184 22.19 21.68 2.40
C GLU A 184 21.93 22.66 1.24
N PHE A 185 20.69 23.15 1.12
CA PHE A 185 20.25 24.02 0.02
C PHE A 185 19.99 25.45 0.48
N VAL A 186 19.48 25.62 1.70
CA VAL A 186 19.09 26.91 2.27
C VAL A 186 19.82 27.17 3.56
N LYS A 187 20.41 28.36 3.71
CA LYS A 187 21.02 28.80 4.98
C LYS A 187 20.22 29.90 5.68
N ASP A 188 19.44 30.66 4.93
CA ASP A 188 18.63 31.75 5.46
C ASP A 188 17.31 31.20 6.02
N THR A 189 16.91 31.63 7.21
CA THR A 189 15.72 31.12 7.88
C THR A 189 14.44 31.44 7.11
N LYS A 190 14.36 32.61 6.46
CA LYS A 190 13.17 33.00 5.70
C LYS A 190 13.05 32.18 4.42
N ASP A 191 14.15 32.05 3.67
CA ASP A 191 14.17 31.22 2.47
C ASP A 191 13.84 29.75 2.80
N ARG A 192 14.13 29.31 4.04
CA ARG A 192 13.81 27.97 4.51
C ARG A 192 12.32 27.80 4.72
N GLU A 193 11.67 28.75 5.40
CA GLU A 193 10.21 28.77 5.57
C GLU A 193 9.49 28.76 4.20
N ASP A 194 9.95 29.59 3.26
CA ASP A 194 9.38 29.66 1.91
C ASP A 194 9.56 28.32 1.14
N ALA A 195 10.70 27.64 1.32
CA ALA A 195 10.96 26.32 0.73
C ALA A 195 10.09 25.23 1.37
N GLU A 196 9.86 25.29 2.67
CA GLU A 196 8.96 24.38 3.40
C GLU A 196 7.51 24.54 2.93
N GLU A 197 7.02 25.78 2.77
CA GLU A 197 5.68 26.06 2.24
C GLU A 197 5.54 25.53 0.80
N THR A 198 6.55 25.76 -0.04
CA THR A 198 6.60 25.24 -1.42
C THR A 198 6.56 23.72 -1.44
N LEU A 199 7.34 23.06 -0.59
CA LEU A 199 7.34 21.60 -0.49
C LEU A 199 5.99 21.05 -0.03
N LEU A 200 5.37 21.67 0.98
CA LEU A 200 4.05 21.27 1.47
C LEU A 200 3.00 21.37 0.36
N LYS A 201 2.99 22.47 -0.40
CA LYS A 201 2.07 22.70 -1.53
C LYS A 201 2.11 21.58 -2.58
N TYR A 202 3.29 20.98 -2.82
CA TYR A 202 3.45 19.89 -3.80
C TYR A 202 3.67 18.51 -3.16
N TYR A 203 3.55 18.39 -1.84
CA TYR A 203 3.89 17.17 -1.11
C TYR A 203 3.06 15.98 -1.60
N ASP A 204 1.75 16.16 -1.81
CA ASP A 204 0.88 15.12 -2.35
C ASP A 204 1.30 14.65 -3.75
N CYS A 205 1.75 15.56 -4.62
CA CYS A 205 2.27 15.20 -5.94
C CYS A 205 3.52 14.32 -5.83
N VAL A 206 4.48 14.73 -5.00
CA VAL A 206 5.74 13.98 -4.79
C VAL A 206 5.46 12.62 -4.14
N ASN A 207 4.58 12.58 -3.14
CA ASN A 207 4.16 11.36 -2.48
C ASN A 207 3.41 10.41 -3.44
N THR A 208 2.61 10.93 -4.36
CA THR A 208 1.93 10.13 -5.38
C THR A 208 2.91 9.43 -6.32
N ILE A 209 3.98 10.12 -6.73
CA ILE A 209 5.07 9.50 -7.50
C ILE A 209 5.77 8.42 -6.68
N TYR A 210 6.08 8.74 -5.42
CA TYR A 210 6.70 7.80 -4.52
C TYR A 210 5.88 6.52 -4.43
N LYS A 211 4.57 6.62 -4.18
CA LYS A 211 3.67 5.44 -4.18
C LYS A 211 3.73 4.68 -5.50
N HIS A 212 3.61 5.37 -6.63
CA HIS A 212 3.59 4.72 -7.92
C HIS A 212 4.83 3.84 -8.13
N TYR A 213 6.01 4.39 -7.88
CA TYR A 213 7.27 3.68 -8.12
C TYR A 213 7.70 2.77 -6.95
N SER A 214 7.35 3.08 -5.70
CA SER A 214 7.70 2.26 -4.52
C SER A 214 6.77 1.05 -4.29
N ILE A 215 5.76 0.87 -5.14
CA ILE A 215 5.07 -0.42 -5.26
C ILE A 215 6.10 -1.53 -5.58
N GLY A 216 7.27 -1.20 -6.12
CA GLY A 216 8.36 -2.14 -6.42
C GLY A 216 9.50 -2.27 -5.38
N PHE A 217 10.05 -3.49 -5.37
CA PHE A 217 11.29 -4.06 -4.81
C PHE A 217 11.77 -3.69 -3.37
N GLY A 218 11.68 -4.67 -2.44
CA GLY A 218 12.28 -4.65 -1.09
C GLY A 218 11.39 -5.29 -0.01
N ASP A 219 11.97 -5.69 1.13
CA ASP A 219 11.28 -6.26 2.31
C ASP A 219 10.50 -5.21 3.14
N ASP A 220 10.67 -3.92 2.82
CA ASP A 220 9.83 -2.84 3.31
C ASP A 220 8.67 -2.59 2.33
N MET A 221 7.44 -2.48 2.84
CA MET A 221 6.24 -2.40 2.00
C MET A 221 6.22 -1.20 1.03
N TYR A 222 7.06 -0.18 1.27
CA TYR A 222 7.26 0.98 0.41
C TYR A 222 8.73 1.42 0.48
N SER A 223 9.53 1.07 -0.52
CA SER A 223 10.86 1.63 -0.74
C SER A 223 11.11 1.73 -2.24
N MET A 224 11.99 2.62 -2.66
CA MET A 224 12.26 2.86 -4.08
C MET A 224 13.72 2.52 -4.40
N THR A 225 13.92 1.65 -5.38
CA THR A 225 15.24 1.28 -5.88
C THR A 225 15.85 2.36 -6.77
N PHE A 226 17.13 2.18 -7.08
CA PHE A 226 17.83 3.04 -8.03
C PHE A 226 17.16 3.09 -9.41
N LEU A 227 16.73 1.94 -9.95
CA LEU A 227 16.13 1.89 -11.29
C LEU A 227 14.79 2.64 -11.33
N GLU A 228 13.96 2.48 -10.30
CA GLU A 228 12.69 3.21 -10.16
C GLU A 228 12.89 4.71 -10.04
N PHE A 229 13.89 5.14 -9.24
CA PHE A 229 14.25 6.55 -9.14
C PHE A 229 14.71 7.12 -10.49
N VAL A 230 15.56 6.38 -11.21
CA VAL A 230 16.06 6.77 -12.53
C VAL A 230 14.93 6.89 -13.56
N HIS A 231 13.95 5.97 -13.52
CA HIS A 231 12.77 6.03 -14.37
C HIS A 231 11.94 7.27 -14.11
N PHE A 232 11.66 7.57 -12.85
CA PHE A 232 10.99 8.81 -12.48
C PHE A 232 11.75 10.07 -12.98
N ALA A 233 13.07 10.11 -12.78
CA ALA A 233 13.86 11.27 -13.17
C ALA A 233 13.79 11.54 -14.70
N HIS A 234 13.73 10.48 -15.51
CA HIS A 234 13.49 10.61 -16.94
C HIS A 234 12.03 10.94 -17.25
N GLU A 235 11.06 10.28 -16.62
CA GLU A 235 9.62 10.52 -16.83
C GLU A 235 9.23 11.97 -16.53
N SER A 236 9.90 12.61 -15.56
CA SER A 236 9.76 14.05 -15.28
C SER A 236 10.47 14.97 -16.27
N SER A 237 11.21 14.42 -17.24
CA SER A 237 11.99 15.15 -18.24
C SER A 237 13.09 16.05 -17.65
N MET A 238 13.50 15.81 -16.41
CA MET A 238 14.59 16.56 -15.77
C MET A 238 15.94 15.95 -16.13
N LEU A 239 16.17 14.67 -15.82
CA LEU A 239 17.46 14.02 -16.08
C LEU A 239 17.25 12.74 -16.88
N HIS A 240 18.02 12.56 -17.94
CA HIS A 240 17.84 11.47 -18.87
C HIS A 240 18.55 10.20 -18.36
N PHE A 241 17.79 9.11 -18.15
CA PHE A 241 18.32 7.85 -17.59
C PHE A 241 19.60 7.31 -18.22
N GLN A 242 19.84 7.45 -19.53
CA GLN A 242 21.11 7.03 -20.16
C GLN A 242 22.23 8.08 -20.19
N LYS A 243 21.90 9.37 -20.37
CA LYS A 243 22.90 10.43 -20.55
C LYS A 243 23.42 10.90 -19.19
N ASP A 244 22.54 10.92 -18.19
CA ASP A 244 22.78 11.48 -16.86
C ASP A 244 22.90 10.40 -15.79
N ILE A 245 23.11 9.13 -16.17
CA ILE A 245 23.11 8.02 -15.21
C ILE A 245 24.14 8.20 -14.09
N ASN A 246 25.35 8.66 -14.43
CA ASN A 246 26.41 8.89 -13.45
C ASN A 246 26.06 9.99 -12.44
N ILE A 247 25.17 10.90 -12.83
CA ILE A 247 24.68 11.99 -11.98
C ILE A 247 23.56 11.47 -11.09
N LEU A 248 22.63 10.71 -11.67
CA LEU A 248 21.55 10.05 -10.94
C LEU A 248 22.10 9.07 -9.91
N ASP A 249 23.11 8.27 -10.26
CA ASP A 249 23.82 7.34 -9.38
C ASP A 249 24.43 8.05 -8.17
N LYS A 250 25.16 9.16 -8.42
CA LYS A 250 25.71 10.00 -7.35
C LYS A 250 24.63 10.60 -6.47
N ILE A 251 23.54 11.11 -7.03
CA ILE A 251 22.42 11.66 -6.26
C ILE A 251 21.83 10.58 -5.36
N PHE A 252 21.52 9.41 -5.93
CA PHE A 252 20.93 8.28 -5.22
C PHE A 252 21.80 7.82 -4.06
N HIS A 253 23.08 7.50 -4.33
CA HIS A 253 24.01 7.04 -3.30
C HIS A 253 24.33 8.10 -2.24
N THR A 254 24.33 9.39 -2.61
CA THR A 254 24.46 10.47 -1.63
C THR A 254 23.30 10.46 -0.65
N VAL A 255 22.06 10.32 -1.14
CA VAL A 255 20.87 10.33 -0.28
C VAL A 255 20.78 9.06 0.58
N VAL A 256 21.04 7.89 -0.01
CA VAL A 256 21.13 6.62 0.72
C VAL A 256 22.16 6.71 1.83
N GLY A 257 23.35 7.26 1.55
CA GLY A 257 24.40 7.45 2.56
C GLY A 257 24.06 8.48 3.64
N ILE A 258 23.27 9.51 3.33
CA ILE A 258 22.79 10.49 4.32
C ILE A 258 21.78 9.87 5.29
N LEU A 259 20.90 9.00 4.77
CA LEU A 259 19.84 8.37 5.55
C LEU A 259 20.23 7.02 6.15
N ASP A 260 21.41 6.51 5.82
CA ASP A 260 21.92 5.20 6.26
C ASP A 260 20.93 4.07 5.96
N THR A 261 20.41 4.04 4.72
CA THR A 261 19.43 3.04 4.29
C THR A 261 20.09 1.89 3.53
N ASP A 262 19.42 0.73 3.49
CA ASP A 262 19.90 -0.50 2.84
C ASP A 262 19.81 -0.44 1.30
N GLY A 263 20.34 0.62 0.68
CA GLY A 263 20.39 0.76 -0.78
C GLY A 263 19.06 1.10 -1.45
N THR A 264 18.03 1.45 -0.69
CA THR A 264 16.72 1.90 -1.21
C THR A 264 16.33 3.25 -0.60
N LEU A 265 15.46 3.98 -1.31
CA LEU A 265 14.95 5.27 -0.87
C LEU A 265 13.59 5.09 -0.17
N PRO A 266 13.49 5.37 1.14
CA PRO A 266 12.20 5.63 1.77
C PRO A 266 11.62 6.95 1.23
N ARG A 267 10.37 7.25 1.55
CA ARG A 267 9.70 8.48 1.05
C ARG A 267 10.51 9.76 1.28
N VAL A 268 11.04 9.95 2.48
CA VAL A 268 11.90 11.09 2.81
C VAL A 268 13.13 11.14 1.90
N GLY A 269 13.77 9.99 1.68
CA GLY A 269 14.91 9.87 0.76
C GLY A 269 14.53 10.22 -0.67
N PHE A 270 13.37 9.74 -1.13
CA PHE A 270 12.87 10.13 -2.45
C PHE A 270 12.65 11.64 -2.56
N ILE A 271 12.03 12.29 -1.57
CA ILE A 271 11.83 13.75 -1.55
C ILE A 271 13.19 14.48 -1.59
N GLN A 272 14.16 14.06 -0.77
CA GLN A 272 15.52 14.63 -0.78
C GLN A 272 16.22 14.43 -2.14
N ALA A 273 16.01 13.27 -2.79
CA ALA A 273 16.57 12.99 -4.11
C ALA A 273 15.92 13.87 -5.20
N VAL A 274 14.60 14.08 -5.16
CA VAL A 274 13.88 15.01 -6.05
C VAL A 274 14.44 16.42 -5.94
N LEU A 275 14.66 16.92 -4.72
CA LEU A 275 15.29 18.24 -4.49
C LEU A 275 16.66 18.34 -5.19
N ARG A 276 17.50 17.31 -5.03
CA ARG A 276 18.81 17.25 -5.68
C ARG A 276 18.71 17.18 -7.20
N VAL A 277 17.74 16.44 -7.75
CA VAL A 277 17.48 16.38 -9.20
C VAL A 277 17.10 17.76 -9.73
N ILE A 278 16.15 18.46 -9.09
CA ILE A 278 15.72 19.80 -9.51
C ILE A 278 16.90 20.77 -9.49
N MET A 279 17.72 20.75 -8.43
CA MET A 279 18.89 21.62 -8.32
C MET A 279 19.97 21.31 -9.35
N THR A 280 20.27 20.04 -9.56
CA THR A 280 21.25 19.64 -10.57
C THR A 280 20.76 19.98 -11.97
N TYR A 281 19.48 19.74 -12.28
CA TYR A 281 18.87 20.12 -13.55
C TYR A 281 18.95 21.62 -13.78
N ASN A 282 18.56 22.43 -12.79
CA ASN A 282 18.61 23.89 -12.87
C ASN A 282 20.02 24.41 -13.22
N LYS A 283 21.06 23.81 -12.65
CA LYS A 283 22.46 24.17 -12.91
C LYS A 283 22.97 23.73 -14.28
N MET A 284 22.53 22.57 -14.75
CA MET A 284 23.08 21.97 -15.98
C MET A 284 22.33 22.38 -17.24
N TYR A 285 21.00 22.44 -17.16
CA TYR A 285 20.10 22.60 -18.30
C TYR A 285 19.11 23.75 -18.12
N GLY A 286 18.92 24.22 -16.89
CA GLY A 286 18.05 25.33 -16.56
C GLY A 286 18.75 26.69 -16.67
N ASP A 287 18.12 27.67 -16.02
CA ASP A 287 18.52 29.08 -16.04
C ASP A 287 19.47 29.43 -14.88
N ASP A 288 19.94 28.43 -14.10
CA ASP A 288 20.71 28.59 -12.86
C ASP A 288 20.11 29.64 -11.90
N ILE A 289 18.78 29.62 -11.77
CA ILE A 289 18.03 30.57 -10.94
C ILE A 289 18.11 30.21 -9.45
N PRO A 290 17.78 31.15 -8.53
CA PRO A 290 17.77 30.88 -7.09
C PRO A 290 16.92 29.66 -6.72
N LEU A 291 17.33 28.96 -5.65
CA LEU A 291 16.73 27.69 -5.20
C LEU A 291 15.20 27.71 -5.19
N LEU A 292 14.59 28.69 -4.52
CA LEU A 292 13.13 28.72 -4.35
C LEU A 292 12.40 28.78 -5.70
N ALA A 293 12.91 29.59 -6.62
CA ALA A 293 12.35 29.70 -7.96
C ALA A 293 12.58 28.42 -8.77
N ALA A 294 13.76 27.80 -8.66
CA ALA A 294 14.04 26.52 -9.30
C ALA A 294 13.20 25.37 -8.73
N LEU A 295 12.95 25.37 -7.41
CA LEU A 295 12.13 24.40 -6.70
C LEU A 295 10.67 24.46 -7.17
N GLU A 296 10.06 25.66 -7.11
CA GLU A 296 8.69 25.87 -7.60
C GLU A 296 8.58 25.51 -9.08
N LYS A 297 9.51 25.98 -9.92
CA LYS A 297 9.54 25.68 -11.36
C LYS A 297 9.66 24.18 -11.62
N GLY A 298 10.58 23.47 -10.96
CA GLY A 298 10.76 22.04 -11.13
C GLY A 298 9.55 21.23 -10.70
N LEU A 299 8.96 21.56 -9.54
CA LEU A 299 7.77 20.87 -9.04
C LEU A 299 6.54 21.14 -9.93
N HIS A 300 6.36 22.38 -10.38
CA HIS A 300 5.23 22.79 -11.21
C HIS A 300 5.33 22.32 -12.66
N ASP A 301 6.48 22.50 -13.30
CA ASP A 301 6.64 22.32 -14.76
C ASP A 301 7.08 20.89 -15.14
N ALA A 302 7.76 20.18 -14.23
CA ALA A 302 8.29 18.84 -14.50
C ALA A 302 7.59 17.75 -13.69
N VAL A 303 7.57 17.88 -12.36
CA VAL A 303 7.06 16.84 -11.46
C VAL A 303 5.55 16.68 -11.58
N LYS A 304 4.77 17.77 -11.43
CA LYS A 304 3.31 17.73 -11.49
C LYS A 304 2.77 17.18 -12.83
N PRO A 305 3.29 17.57 -14.01
CA PRO A 305 2.89 16.96 -15.27
C PRO A 305 3.25 15.47 -15.37
N ALA A 306 4.37 15.04 -14.77
CA ALA A 306 4.70 13.62 -14.69
C ALA A 306 3.68 12.85 -13.85
N VAL A 307 3.29 13.39 -12.68
CA VAL A 307 2.22 12.81 -11.85
C VAL A 307 0.96 12.59 -12.68
N LEU A 308 0.50 13.62 -13.40
CA LEU A 308 -0.70 13.52 -14.22
C LEU A 308 -0.57 12.40 -15.26
N ARG A 309 0.57 12.25 -15.94
CA ARG A 309 0.76 11.16 -16.92
C ARG A 309 0.72 9.77 -16.28
N ILE A 310 1.32 9.60 -15.11
CA ILE A 310 1.44 8.29 -14.45
C ILE A 310 0.24 7.93 -13.56
N THR A 311 -0.66 8.86 -13.25
CA THR A 311 -1.81 8.55 -12.37
C THR A 311 -3.17 8.81 -12.98
N THR A 312 -3.27 9.56 -14.08
CA THR A 312 -4.57 9.89 -14.66
C THR A 312 -4.90 9.07 -15.91
N GLY A 313 -6.20 8.80 -16.08
CA GLY A 313 -6.78 8.20 -17.27
C GLY A 313 -7.47 6.87 -16.95
N PRO A 314 -8.39 6.40 -17.81
CA PRO A 314 -9.33 5.33 -17.45
C PRO A 314 -8.67 4.05 -16.91
N PHE A 315 -7.50 3.71 -17.48
CA PHE A 315 -6.69 2.59 -17.00
C PHE A 315 -6.01 2.90 -15.65
N ARG A 316 -5.33 4.05 -15.53
CA ARG A 316 -4.59 4.46 -14.33
C ARG A 316 -5.54 4.66 -13.14
N ASP A 317 -6.71 5.25 -13.35
CA ASP A 317 -7.76 5.39 -12.34
C ASP A 317 -8.19 4.01 -11.78
N THR A 318 -8.19 2.97 -12.64
CA THR A 318 -8.49 1.60 -12.23
C THR A 318 -7.34 0.99 -11.43
N VAL A 319 -6.10 1.03 -11.95
CA VAL A 319 -4.95 0.37 -11.32
C VAL A 319 -4.45 1.04 -10.04
N HIS A 320 -4.75 2.33 -9.86
CA HIS A 320 -4.46 3.06 -8.62
C HIS A 320 -5.58 2.98 -7.59
N SER A 321 -6.68 2.25 -7.86
CA SER A 321 -7.69 2.01 -6.83
C SER A 321 -7.15 1.10 -5.72
N ASP A 322 -7.56 1.35 -4.47
CA ASP A 322 -7.12 0.58 -3.29
C ASP A 322 -7.28 -0.93 -3.48
N SER A 323 -8.35 -1.32 -4.17
CA SER A 323 -8.66 -2.72 -4.41
C SER A 323 -7.68 -3.42 -5.36
N ILE A 324 -7.08 -2.68 -6.31
CA ILE A 324 -6.04 -3.21 -7.22
C ILE A 324 -4.67 -3.12 -6.56
N LEU A 325 -4.37 -2.03 -5.86
CA LEU A 325 -3.12 -1.91 -5.10
C LEU A 325 -2.97 -3.04 -4.07
N ALA A 326 -4.05 -3.40 -3.38
CA ALA A 326 -4.07 -4.57 -2.49
C ALA A 326 -3.79 -5.89 -3.22
N LEU A 327 -4.28 -6.06 -4.46
CA LEU A 327 -3.95 -7.23 -5.29
C LEU A 327 -2.48 -7.25 -5.68
N PHE A 328 -1.90 -6.10 -6.05
CA PHE A 328 -0.48 -6.00 -6.34
C PHE A 328 0.36 -6.37 -5.13
N GLN A 329 0.01 -5.89 -3.93
CA GLN A 329 0.74 -6.21 -2.70
C GLN A 329 0.65 -7.70 -2.33
N ASP A 330 -0.53 -8.34 -2.44
CA ASP A 330 -0.66 -9.80 -2.24
C ASP A 330 0.16 -10.61 -3.26
N ALA A 331 0.20 -10.14 -4.51
CA ALA A 331 0.89 -10.83 -5.58
C ALA A 331 2.41 -10.60 -5.56
N LYS A 332 2.88 -9.48 -4.98
CA LYS A 332 4.26 -8.97 -5.02
C LYS A 332 5.31 -10.04 -4.73
N PRO A 333 5.28 -10.82 -3.64
CA PRO A 333 6.36 -11.76 -3.32
C PRO A 333 6.62 -12.83 -4.39
N LYS A 334 5.59 -13.24 -5.14
CA LYS A 334 5.74 -14.21 -6.24
C LYS A 334 6.09 -13.51 -7.54
N LEU A 335 5.45 -12.37 -7.82
CA LEU A 335 5.71 -11.59 -9.02
C LEU A 335 7.14 -11.05 -9.06
N THR A 336 7.73 -10.68 -7.92
CA THR A 336 9.14 -10.28 -7.83
C THR A 336 10.07 -11.40 -8.29
N LYS A 337 9.85 -12.64 -7.83
CA LYS A 337 10.66 -13.79 -8.25
C LYS A 337 10.57 -14.05 -9.75
N VAL A 338 9.39 -13.85 -10.34
CA VAL A 338 9.19 -13.98 -11.78
C VAL A 338 9.89 -12.83 -12.50
N TYR A 339 9.71 -11.59 -12.05
CA TYR A 339 10.40 -10.44 -12.60
C TYR A 339 11.91 -10.66 -12.63
N GLU A 340 12.52 -11.08 -11.52
CA GLU A 340 13.95 -11.39 -11.42
C GLU A 340 14.40 -12.50 -12.37
N LYS A 341 13.58 -13.56 -12.51
CA LYS A 341 13.85 -14.68 -13.44
C LYS A 341 13.98 -14.21 -14.89
N TYR A 342 13.19 -13.22 -15.31
CA TYR A 342 13.20 -12.71 -16.70
C TYR A 342 14.04 -11.44 -16.88
N ALA A 343 14.36 -10.73 -15.79
CA ALA A 343 15.28 -9.60 -15.76
C ALA A 343 16.74 -10.08 -15.90
N THR A 344 17.09 -10.51 -17.12
CA THR A 344 18.40 -11.09 -17.44
C THR A 344 19.28 -10.14 -18.25
N ALA A 345 18.73 -9.04 -18.75
CA ALA A 345 19.49 -8.10 -19.57
C ALA A 345 20.45 -7.27 -18.70
N THR A 346 21.62 -6.96 -19.26
CA THR A 346 22.68 -6.18 -18.60
C THR A 346 23.08 -5.00 -19.47
N SER A 347 23.62 -3.95 -18.84
CA SER A 347 24.06 -2.72 -19.52
C SER A 347 25.44 -2.34 -19.01
N ASP A 348 26.34 -1.98 -19.93
CA ASP A 348 27.65 -1.44 -19.57
C ASP A 348 27.53 -0.08 -18.85
N LYS A 349 26.39 0.60 -19.00
CA LYS A 349 26.16 1.94 -18.44
C LYS A 349 25.38 1.92 -17.14
N ILE A 350 24.57 0.89 -16.91
CA ILE A 350 23.59 0.87 -15.81
C ILE A 350 23.77 -0.42 -15.02
N PRO A 351 24.11 -0.32 -13.73
CA PRO A 351 24.38 -1.49 -12.90
C PRO A 351 23.10 -2.31 -12.64
N GLY A 352 23.28 -3.62 -12.54
CA GLY A 352 22.20 -4.57 -12.25
C GLY A 352 21.71 -5.32 -13.48
N THR A 353 20.74 -6.21 -13.25
CA THR A 353 19.98 -6.85 -14.32
C THR A 353 18.60 -6.22 -14.43
N PHE A 354 18.08 -6.17 -15.64
CA PHE A 354 16.82 -5.49 -15.90
C PHE A 354 15.95 -6.28 -16.88
N LEU A 355 14.65 -6.09 -16.76
CA LEU A 355 13.68 -6.67 -17.66
C LEU A 355 13.61 -5.79 -18.91
N ASN A 356 13.99 -6.30 -20.09
CA ASN A 356 13.82 -5.59 -21.35
C ASN A 356 12.60 -6.11 -22.13
N ALA A 357 12.31 -5.54 -23.29
CA ALA A 357 11.09 -5.88 -24.03
C ALA A 357 11.08 -7.35 -24.49
N SER A 358 12.25 -7.90 -24.83
CA SER A 358 12.38 -9.31 -25.18
C SER A 358 12.12 -10.23 -24.00
N GLY A 359 12.71 -9.94 -22.83
CA GLY A 359 12.48 -10.71 -21.60
C GLY A 359 11.03 -10.64 -21.14
N LEU A 360 10.42 -9.46 -21.23
CA LEU A 360 9.00 -9.27 -20.94
C LEU A 360 8.12 -10.04 -21.93
N ARG A 361 8.44 -10.02 -23.23
CA ARG A 361 7.69 -10.79 -24.25
C ARG A 361 7.72 -12.29 -23.94
N SER A 362 8.90 -12.85 -23.63
CA SER A 362 9.03 -14.25 -23.22
C SER A 362 8.23 -14.57 -21.97
N LEU A 363 8.25 -13.68 -20.96
CA LEU A 363 7.44 -13.82 -19.74
C LEU A 363 5.95 -13.90 -20.07
N ILE A 364 5.44 -12.99 -20.90
CA ILE A 364 4.03 -12.95 -21.28
C ILE A 364 3.64 -14.23 -22.04
N GLN A 365 4.50 -14.71 -22.94
CA GLN A 365 4.28 -15.97 -23.66
C GLN A 365 4.24 -17.17 -22.71
N ASP A 366 5.24 -17.30 -21.83
CA ASP A 366 5.34 -18.41 -20.89
C ASP A 366 4.19 -18.41 -19.87
N SER A 367 3.69 -17.24 -19.49
CA SER A 367 2.54 -17.10 -18.56
C SER A 367 1.23 -17.58 -19.17
N GLY A 368 1.18 -17.78 -20.49
CA GLY A 368 -0.04 -18.15 -21.21
C GLY A 368 -1.02 -17.00 -21.39
N ILE A 369 -0.64 -15.75 -21.12
CA ILE A 369 -1.50 -14.59 -21.42
C ILE A 369 -1.83 -14.54 -22.92
N PHE A 370 -0.85 -14.84 -23.79
CA PHE A 370 -1.04 -14.97 -25.25
C PHE A 370 -1.41 -16.40 -25.71
N CYS A 371 -2.14 -17.18 -24.90
CA CYS A 371 -2.44 -18.58 -25.23
C CYS A 371 -3.49 -18.76 -26.35
N THR A 372 -4.35 -17.77 -26.59
CA THR A 372 -5.44 -17.84 -27.57
C THR A 372 -5.65 -16.48 -28.23
N GLY A 373 -5.83 -16.43 -29.55
CA GLY A 373 -6.09 -15.18 -30.28
C GLY A 373 -5.26 -15.06 -31.55
N ASP A 374 -5.38 -13.91 -32.21
CA ASP A 374 -4.55 -13.56 -33.37
C ASP A 374 -3.18 -13.05 -32.90
N SER A 375 -2.11 -13.61 -33.48
CA SER A 375 -0.74 -13.21 -33.15
C SER A 375 -0.47 -11.75 -33.50
N ASP A 376 -1.07 -11.23 -34.57
CA ASP A 376 -0.88 -9.83 -34.99
C ASP A 376 -1.57 -8.87 -34.00
N GLU A 377 -2.72 -9.28 -33.47
CA GLU A 377 -3.44 -8.53 -32.43
C GLU A 377 -2.66 -8.53 -31.11
N HIS A 378 -2.10 -9.67 -30.69
CA HIS A 378 -1.25 -9.75 -29.50
C HIS A 378 -0.03 -8.85 -29.59
N GLU A 379 0.65 -8.82 -30.73
CA GLU A 379 1.82 -7.97 -30.93
C GLU A 379 1.44 -6.48 -30.94
N SER A 380 0.28 -6.14 -31.52
CA SER A 380 -0.25 -4.77 -31.47
C SER A 380 -0.57 -4.34 -30.03
N LEU A 381 -1.24 -5.18 -29.25
CA LEU A 381 -1.55 -4.93 -27.83
C LEU A 381 -0.27 -4.80 -27.00
N PHE A 382 0.73 -5.65 -27.24
CA PHE A 382 2.02 -5.59 -26.57
C PHE A 382 2.76 -4.28 -26.85
N ALA A 383 2.87 -3.90 -28.12
CA ALA A 383 3.51 -2.66 -28.53
C ALA A 383 2.77 -1.43 -27.95
N GLN A 384 1.43 -1.46 -27.94
CA GLN A 384 0.63 -0.39 -27.35
C GLN A 384 0.83 -0.29 -25.83
N ALA A 385 0.85 -1.42 -25.12
CA ALA A 385 1.05 -1.45 -23.67
C ALA A 385 2.43 -0.86 -23.29
N ILE A 386 3.49 -1.23 -24.03
CA ILE A 386 4.83 -0.64 -23.85
C ILE A 386 4.78 0.87 -24.12
N ALA A 387 4.26 1.30 -25.27
CA ALA A 387 4.22 2.72 -25.63
C ALA A 387 3.46 3.57 -24.58
N GLN A 388 2.41 3.01 -23.99
CA GLN A 388 1.64 3.69 -22.95
C GLN A 388 2.39 3.80 -21.62
N SER A 389 3.19 2.80 -21.24
CA SER A 389 4.04 2.85 -20.04
C SER A 389 5.16 3.90 -20.16
N PHE A 390 5.61 4.21 -21.37
CA PHE A 390 6.69 5.17 -21.65
C PHE A 390 6.19 6.49 -22.27
N SER A 391 4.92 6.84 -22.08
CA SER A 391 4.31 7.98 -22.77
C SER A 391 4.93 9.35 -22.44
N GLY A 392 5.63 9.50 -21.30
CA GLY A 392 6.42 10.69 -20.99
C GLY A 392 7.87 10.66 -21.49
N ILE A 393 8.36 9.50 -21.94
CA ILE A 393 9.75 9.25 -22.36
C ILE A 393 9.83 9.35 -23.89
N LYS A 394 9.83 10.58 -24.41
CA LYS A 394 9.73 10.86 -25.85
C LYS A 394 10.96 10.50 -26.69
N GLU A 395 12.12 10.34 -26.07
CA GLU A 395 13.39 10.12 -26.78
C GLU A 395 13.71 8.64 -27.04
N CYS A 396 12.97 7.70 -26.43
CA CYS A 396 13.21 6.27 -26.59
C CYS A 396 12.46 5.70 -27.81
N ASN A 397 12.97 6.00 -29.01
CA ASN A 397 12.39 5.52 -30.27
C ASN A 397 12.56 4.01 -30.52
N ASN A 398 13.36 3.31 -29.69
CA ASN A 398 13.56 1.86 -29.80
C ASN A 398 13.02 1.15 -28.55
N ALA A 399 11.81 0.60 -28.67
CA ALA A 399 11.16 -0.17 -27.61
C ALA A 399 12.00 -1.37 -27.13
N GLU A 400 12.84 -1.96 -27.98
CA GLU A 400 13.69 -3.10 -27.60
C GLU A 400 14.85 -2.72 -26.69
N SER A 401 15.22 -1.43 -26.68
CA SER A 401 16.27 -0.90 -25.80
C SER A 401 15.74 -0.38 -24.47
N GLN A 402 14.41 -0.39 -24.28
CA GLN A 402 13.79 -0.03 -23.02
C GLN A 402 13.90 -1.19 -22.04
N TRP A 403 14.17 -0.87 -20.79
CA TRP A 403 13.92 -1.77 -19.68
C TRP A 403 12.75 -1.27 -18.86
N PHE A 404 12.14 -2.18 -18.11
CA PHE A 404 10.92 -1.96 -17.36
C PHE A 404 11.24 -2.08 -15.88
N VAL A 405 10.81 -1.11 -15.07
CA VAL A 405 10.81 -1.31 -13.61
C VAL A 405 9.60 -2.13 -13.18
N PHE A 406 9.58 -2.57 -11.93
CA PHE A 406 8.57 -3.51 -11.45
C PHE A 406 7.13 -3.01 -11.65
N VAL A 407 6.86 -1.73 -11.35
CA VAL A 407 5.52 -1.16 -11.55
C VAL A 407 5.09 -1.15 -13.03
N GLU A 408 6.02 -0.85 -13.94
CA GLU A 408 5.73 -0.84 -15.39
C GLU A 408 5.43 -2.25 -15.90
N PHE A 409 6.14 -3.26 -15.37
CA PHE A 409 5.81 -4.66 -15.60
C PHE A 409 4.38 -5.00 -15.15
N LEU A 410 3.98 -4.61 -13.93
CA LEU A 410 2.61 -4.85 -13.43
C LEU A 410 1.56 -4.18 -14.31
N GLU A 411 1.84 -2.96 -14.76
CA GLU A 411 0.92 -2.24 -15.64
C GLU A 411 0.79 -2.89 -17.01
N ILE A 412 1.89 -3.34 -17.62
CA ILE A 412 1.84 -4.00 -18.91
C ILE A 412 1.03 -5.30 -18.80
N VAL A 413 1.27 -6.11 -17.76
CA VAL A 413 0.47 -7.31 -17.50
C VAL A 413 -1.02 -6.94 -17.35
N SER A 414 -1.32 -5.89 -16.60
CA SER A 414 -2.71 -5.44 -16.38
C SER A 414 -3.38 -4.96 -17.68
N ARG A 415 -2.67 -4.19 -18.52
CA ARG A 415 -3.16 -3.72 -19.83
C ARG A 415 -3.42 -4.88 -20.78
N LEU A 416 -2.48 -5.82 -20.87
CA LEU A 416 -2.61 -6.99 -21.73
C LEU A 416 -3.79 -7.86 -21.30
N SER A 417 -3.95 -8.07 -19.99
CA SER A 417 -5.07 -8.83 -19.44
C SER A 417 -6.41 -8.21 -19.81
N LEU A 418 -6.54 -6.89 -19.64
CA LEU A 418 -7.74 -6.15 -20.02
C LEU A 418 -7.96 -6.13 -21.54
N GLY A 419 -6.89 -6.11 -22.33
CA GLY A 419 -6.94 -6.09 -23.79
C GLY A 419 -7.40 -7.42 -24.39
N ILE A 420 -6.87 -8.53 -23.87
CA ILE A 420 -7.12 -9.89 -24.38
C ILE A 420 -8.45 -10.44 -23.88
N TRP A 421 -8.76 -10.25 -22.59
CA TRP A 421 -9.98 -10.77 -21.97
C TRP A 421 -11.02 -9.67 -21.78
N GLN A 422 -11.41 -9.03 -22.88
CA GLN A 422 -12.52 -8.08 -22.93
C GLN A 422 -13.87 -8.81 -22.82
N ASP A 423 -14.07 -9.53 -21.72
CA ASP A 423 -15.37 -10.10 -21.39
C ASP A 423 -16.20 -9.05 -20.63
N LYS A 424 -17.39 -8.73 -21.14
CA LYS A 424 -18.29 -7.74 -20.52
C LYS A 424 -18.85 -8.23 -19.19
N ASP A 425 -18.82 -9.54 -18.94
CA ASP A 425 -19.38 -10.16 -17.74
C ASP A 425 -18.34 -10.28 -16.61
N VAL A 426 -17.06 -9.96 -16.87
CA VAL A 426 -15.96 -10.01 -15.90
C VAL A 426 -15.50 -8.60 -15.56
N SER A 427 -15.45 -8.27 -14.26
CA SER A 427 -14.97 -6.95 -13.83
C SER A 427 -13.48 -6.76 -14.17
N ALA A 428 -13.06 -5.52 -14.45
CA ALA A 428 -11.65 -5.19 -14.72
C ALA A 428 -10.70 -5.69 -13.61
N LYS A 429 -11.13 -5.62 -12.34
CA LYS A 429 -10.39 -6.14 -11.20
C LYS A 429 -10.12 -7.64 -11.32
N GLU A 430 -11.16 -8.39 -11.67
CA GLU A 430 -11.07 -9.84 -11.82
C GLU A 430 -10.19 -10.22 -13.02
N THR A 431 -10.34 -9.50 -14.14
CA THR A 431 -9.49 -9.67 -15.32
C THR A 431 -8.00 -9.43 -15.01
N ILE A 432 -7.68 -8.35 -14.30
CA ILE A 432 -6.31 -8.07 -13.85
C ILE A 432 -5.82 -9.19 -12.92
N ARG A 433 -6.64 -9.63 -11.96
CA ARG A 433 -6.29 -10.71 -11.03
C ARG A 433 -5.92 -12.00 -11.76
N ILE A 434 -6.71 -12.39 -12.77
CA ILE A 434 -6.44 -13.57 -13.59
C ILE A 434 -5.08 -13.45 -14.29
N GLY A 435 -4.78 -12.29 -14.88
CA GLY A 435 -3.48 -12.05 -15.51
C GLY A 435 -2.31 -12.11 -14.55
N LEU A 436 -2.43 -11.50 -13.37
CA LEU A 436 -1.41 -11.59 -12.33
C LEU A 436 -1.23 -13.03 -11.86
N ASP A 437 -2.31 -13.78 -11.66
CA ASP A 437 -2.26 -15.19 -11.23
C ASP A 437 -1.59 -16.09 -12.29
N ALA A 438 -1.82 -15.82 -13.58
CA ALA A 438 -1.13 -16.50 -14.67
C ALA A 438 0.39 -16.28 -14.60
N VAL A 439 0.83 -15.03 -14.41
CA VAL A 439 2.26 -14.72 -14.24
C VAL A 439 2.82 -15.32 -12.94
N ARG A 440 2.09 -15.24 -11.82
CA ARG A 440 2.49 -15.84 -10.52
C ARG A 440 2.72 -17.34 -10.63
N ALA A 441 2.03 -18.04 -11.52
CA ALA A 441 2.21 -19.47 -11.73
C ALA A 441 3.63 -19.82 -12.20
N LEU A 442 4.30 -18.90 -12.92
CA LEU A 442 5.69 -19.06 -13.36
C LEU A 442 6.69 -19.13 -12.21
N ALA A 443 6.36 -18.58 -11.04
CA ALA A 443 7.21 -18.68 -9.85
C ALA A 443 7.38 -20.12 -9.35
N LYS A 444 6.48 -21.04 -9.76
CA LYS A 444 6.51 -22.47 -9.39
C LYS A 444 7.24 -23.35 -10.42
N SER A 445 7.56 -22.82 -11.60
CA SER A 445 8.27 -23.57 -12.66
C SER A 445 9.75 -23.67 -12.27
N LYS A 446 10.15 -24.91 -11.94
CA LYS A 446 11.55 -25.32 -11.72
C LYS A 446 12.41 -25.11 -12.96
#